data_AF-A0A482V9C7-F1
#
_entry.id   AF-A0A482V9C7-F1
#
_cell.length_a   1.000
_cell.length_b   1.000
_cell.length_c   1.000
_cell.angle_alpha   90.00
_cell.angle_beta   90.00
_cell.angle_gamma   90.00
#
_symmetry.space_group_name_H-M   'P 1'
#
loop_
_entity.id
_entity.type
_entity.pdbx_description
1 polymer ?
#
loop_
_entity_poly.entity_id
_entity_poly.type
_entity_poly.pdbx_seq_one_letter_code
_entity_poly.pdbx_strand_id
1 'polypeptide(L)'
;MWKTFQNDDQLYMIRIREGENLEIYLSDLINIWIQNISKESTLKHFQEANPLFDIKVDEVVAEVIDLVNNISDLSTEISNSNEALQLILKSQKSEFKIEFRFNFEKASSDAFLKEITVPLIQTVKHLEDQQKMLCNLIHRKDRELEEYKLEKGEISRDDLITDKFDESLVNKIDDRTMMNVFGSSKSFWNSFVEQHGDIAATFEELSEERSLESY
;
A
#
# COMPACT_ATOMS: atom_id res chain seq x y z
N MET A 1 -2.60 0.85 6.59
CA MET A 1 -2.54 0.63 5.11
C MET A 1 -2.62 1.98 4.42
N TRP A 2 -2.11 2.12 3.20
CA TRP A 2 -2.31 3.33 2.39
C TRP A 2 -3.74 3.38 1.85
N LYS A 3 -4.34 4.57 1.89
CA LYS A 3 -5.66 4.89 1.34
C LYS A 3 -5.51 5.96 0.29
N THR A 4 -6.42 6.00 -0.69
CA THR A 4 -6.38 6.98 -1.78
C THR A 4 -7.63 7.84 -1.77
N PHE A 5 -7.49 9.10 -2.16
CA PHE A 5 -8.59 10.02 -2.38
C PHE A 5 -8.21 11.05 -3.43
N GLN A 6 -9.21 11.65 -4.07
CA GLN A 6 -9.04 12.67 -5.09
C GLN A 6 -9.50 14.01 -4.54
N ASN A 7 -8.70 15.05 -4.73
CA ASN A 7 -9.08 16.44 -4.46
C ASN A 7 -8.62 17.32 -5.62
N ASP A 8 -9.51 18.17 -6.15
CA ASP A 8 -9.25 19.11 -7.25
C ASP A 8 -8.46 18.50 -8.43
N ASP A 9 -8.90 17.32 -8.90
CA ASP A 9 -8.28 16.51 -9.97
C ASP A 9 -6.88 15.92 -9.70
N GLN A 10 -6.37 16.06 -8.48
CA GLN A 10 -5.12 15.46 -8.05
C GLN A 10 -5.35 14.26 -7.13
N LEU A 11 -4.58 13.19 -7.35
CA LEU A 11 -4.63 11.97 -6.54
C LEU A 11 -3.70 12.07 -5.34
N TYR A 12 -4.23 11.77 -4.16
CA TYR A 12 -3.48 11.74 -2.92
C TYR A 12 -3.55 10.35 -2.27
N MET A 13 -2.51 10.02 -1.54
CA MET A 13 -2.37 8.83 -0.72
C MET A 13 -2.16 9.22 0.74
N ILE A 14 -2.93 8.64 1.65
CA ILE A 14 -2.78 8.84 3.10
C ILE A 14 -2.56 7.52 3.83
N ARG A 15 -1.74 7.54 4.87
CA ARG A 15 -1.54 6.41 5.78
C ARG A 15 -1.43 6.94 7.19
N ILE A 16 -2.02 6.22 8.13
CA ILE A 16 -1.83 6.44 9.56
C ILE A 16 -1.09 5.25 10.18
N ARG A 17 -0.19 5.54 11.11
CA ARG A 17 0.53 4.56 11.94
C ARG A 17 0.28 4.95 13.39
N GLU A 18 -0.32 4.02 14.13
CA GLU A 18 -0.53 4.19 15.57
C GLU A 18 0.67 3.60 16.33
N GLY A 19 1.30 4.43 17.17
CA GLY A 19 2.29 4.02 18.16
C GLY A 19 2.05 4.78 19.48
N GLU A 20 3.11 5.22 20.13
CA GLU A 20 3.00 6.17 21.27
C GLU A 20 2.34 7.49 20.82
N ASN A 21 2.71 7.94 19.62
CA ASN A 21 2.09 9.05 18.92
C ASN A 21 1.38 8.57 17.64
N LEU A 22 0.52 9.42 17.10
CA LEU A 22 -0.08 9.22 15.79
C LEU A 22 0.83 9.83 14.73
N GLU A 23 1.34 8.98 13.84
CA GLU A 23 2.08 9.40 12.66
C GLU A 23 1.21 9.28 11.42
N ILE A 24 0.99 10.41 10.74
CA ILE A 24 0.17 10.47 9.54
C ILE A 24 1.07 10.88 8.38
N TYR A 25 0.97 10.13 7.30
CA TYR A 25 1.75 10.29 6.09
C TYR A 25 0.79 10.63 4.95
N LEU A 26 1.08 11.68 4.21
CA LEU A 26 0.35 12.10 3.02
C LEU A 26 1.31 12.17 1.83
N SER A 27 0.88 11.74 0.65
CA SER A 27 1.70 11.76 -0.56
C SER A 27 0.85 12.12 -1.79
N ASP A 28 1.40 12.89 -2.70
CA ASP A 28 0.84 13.20 -4.03
C ASP A 28 1.54 12.38 -5.14
N LEU A 29 2.24 11.31 -4.75
CA LEU A 29 3.14 10.49 -5.58
C LEU A 29 4.43 11.19 -6.02
N ILE A 30 4.62 12.47 -5.69
CA ILE A 30 5.82 13.26 -6.03
C ILE A 30 6.59 13.61 -4.75
N ASN A 31 5.87 14.04 -3.72
CA ASN A 31 6.35 14.46 -2.42
C ASN A 31 5.62 13.65 -1.34
N ILE A 32 6.22 13.58 -0.15
CA ILE A 32 5.57 13.07 1.05
C ILE A 32 5.59 14.16 2.11
N TRP A 33 4.50 14.28 2.84
CA TRP A 33 4.37 15.12 4.01
C TRP A 33 4.05 14.24 5.22
N ILE A 34 4.67 14.54 6.34
CA ILE A 34 4.57 13.72 7.56
C ILE A 34 4.14 14.64 8.69
N GLN A 35 3.23 14.14 9.51
CA GLN A 35 2.83 14.80 10.74
C GLN A 35 2.89 13.79 11.88
N ASN A 36 3.57 14.16 12.97
CA ASN A 36 3.60 13.40 14.21
C ASN A 36 2.84 14.19 15.28
N ILE A 37 1.76 13.61 15.81
CA ILE A 37 0.88 14.24 16.79
C ILE A 37 0.72 13.32 18.00
N SER A 38 0.89 13.85 19.20
CA SER A 38 0.60 13.08 20.42
C SER A 38 -0.91 12.89 20.59
N LYS A 39 -1.32 11.81 21.28
CA LYS A 39 -2.74 11.53 21.54
C LYS A 39 -3.43 12.70 22.28
N GLU A 40 -2.76 13.33 23.22
CA GLU A 40 -3.26 14.52 23.94
C GLU A 40 -3.41 15.75 23.04
N SER A 41 -2.46 15.98 22.13
CA SER A 41 -2.55 17.09 21.18
C SER A 41 -3.66 16.88 20.16
N THR A 42 -3.95 15.62 19.82
CA THR A 42 -5.06 15.23 18.94
C THR A 42 -6.41 15.62 19.56
N LEU A 43 -6.59 15.39 20.87
CA LEU A 43 -7.79 15.84 21.59
C LEU A 43 -7.93 17.37 21.55
N LYS A 44 -6.85 18.11 21.82
CA LYS A 44 -6.88 19.58 21.79
C LYS A 44 -7.25 20.11 20.41
N HIS A 45 -6.61 19.62 19.35
CA HIS A 45 -6.94 20.02 17.99
C HIS A 45 -8.39 19.66 17.61
N PHE A 46 -8.89 18.50 18.07
CA PHE A 46 -10.27 18.11 17.85
C PHE A 46 -11.26 19.05 18.55
N GLN A 47 -11.00 19.40 19.81
CA GLN A 47 -11.85 20.31 20.61
C GLN A 47 -11.80 21.75 20.09
N GLU A 48 -10.66 22.20 19.57
CA GLU A 48 -10.54 23.52 18.92
C GLU A 48 -11.40 23.61 17.66
N ALA A 49 -11.44 22.54 16.85
CA ALA A 49 -12.27 22.48 15.66
C ALA A 49 -13.76 22.19 15.96
N ASN A 50 -14.05 21.48 17.06
CA ASN A 50 -15.38 21.03 17.43
C ASN A 50 -15.69 21.32 18.92
N PRO A 51 -15.93 22.59 19.31
CA PRO A 51 -16.05 23.00 20.72
C PRO A 51 -17.25 22.40 21.47
N LEU A 52 -18.22 21.83 20.74
CA LEU A 52 -19.44 21.26 21.28
C LEU A 52 -19.29 19.79 21.75
N PHE A 53 -18.15 19.17 21.47
CA PHE A 53 -17.89 17.78 21.77
C PHE A 53 -16.94 17.62 22.97
N ASP A 54 -17.45 17.06 24.06
CA ASP A 54 -16.65 16.64 25.22
C ASP A 54 -16.46 15.11 25.17
N ILE A 55 -15.35 14.70 24.55
CA ILE A 55 -15.04 13.29 24.23
C ILE A 55 -13.68 12.93 24.87
N LYS A 56 -13.51 11.66 25.25
CA LYS A 56 -12.23 11.14 25.77
C LYS A 56 -11.17 11.04 24.68
N VAL A 57 -9.90 11.10 25.07
CA VAL A 57 -8.74 10.99 24.17
C VAL A 57 -8.83 9.75 23.27
N ASP A 58 -9.09 8.57 23.84
CA ASP A 58 -9.09 7.31 23.10
C ASP A 58 -10.21 7.26 22.03
N GLU A 59 -11.38 7.83 22.33
CA GLU A 59 -12.50 7.91 21.40
C GLU A 59 -12.21 8.87 20.24
N VAL A 60 -11.54 10.00 20.50
CA VAL A 60 -11.09 10.92 19.45
C VAL A 60 -10.02 10.30 18.57
N VAL A 61 -9.06 9.58 19.16
CA VAL A 61 -8.02 8.87 18.40
C VAL A 61 -8.64 7.83 17.48
N ALA A 62 -9.58 7.03 17.99
CA ALA A 62 -10.31 6.05 17.19
C ALA A 62 -11.10 6.72 16.05
N GLU A 63 -11.75 7.84 16.32
CA GLU A 63 -12.50 8.61 15.33
C GLU A 63 -11.58 9.17 14.23
N VAL A 64 -10.41 9.71 14.59
CA VAL A 64 -9.42 10.20 13.62
C VAL A 64 -8.91 9.06 12.73
N ILE A 65 -8.65 7.88 13.31
CA ILE A 65 -8.26 6.69 12.54
C ILE A 65 -9.37 6.27 11.59
N ASP A 66 -10.63 6.29 12.04
CA ASP A 66 -11.81 5.97 11.22
C ASP A 66 -11.97 6.95 10.06
N LEU A 67 -11.82 8.26 10.31
CA LEU A 67 -11.89 9.31 9.29
C LEU A 67 -10.82 9.13 8.22
N VAL A 68 -9.57 8.84 8.61
CA VAL A 68 -8.48 8.60 7.67
C VAL A 68 -8.71 7.31 6.86
N ASN A 69 -9.27 6.27 7.48
CA ASN A 69 -9.55 5.00 6.80
C ASN A 69 -10.69 5.08 5.79
N ASN A 70 -11.67 5.97 6.03
CA ASN A 70 -12.85 6.19 5.19
C ASN A 70 -12.77 7.50 4.40
N ILE A 71 -11.57 8.05 4.20
CA ILE A 71 -11.34 9.34 3.55
C ILE A 71 -11.97 9.48 2.16
N SER A 72 -12.13 8.37 1.43
CA SER A 72 -12.69 8.37 0.08
C SER A 72 -14.16 8.80 0.04
N ASP A 73 -14.90 8.68 1.15
CA ASP A 73 -16.31 9.08 1.27
C ASP A 73 -16.49 10.45 1.93
N LEU A 74 -15.39 11.13 2.26
CA LEU A 74 -15.39 12.39 3.01
C LEU A 74 -15.20 13.60 2.09
N SER A 75 -15.69 14.75 2.53
CA SER A 75 -15.32 16.02 1.93
C SER A 75 -13.92 16.40 2.43
N THR A 76 -13.00 16.60 1.49
CA THR A 76 -11.62 16.96 1.78
C THR A 76 -11.28 18.32 1.20
N GLU A 77 -10.54 19.13 1.93
CA GLU A 77 -9.97 20.39 1.43
C GLU A 77 -8.46 20.35 1.67
N ILE A 78 -7.68 20.60 0.61
CA ILE A 78 -6.23 20.67 0.70
C ILE A 78 -5.78 22.09 0.39
N SER A 79 -4.98 22.65 1.30
CA SER A 79 -4.26 23.90 1.08
C SER A 79 -2.77 23.63 1.10
N ASN A 80 -2.13 23.77 -0.07
CA ASN A 80 -0.71 23.50 -0.24
C ASN A 80 0.08 24.82 -0.25
N SER A 81 1.05 24.94 0.66
CA SER A 81 2.10 25.95 0.62
C SER A 81 3.45 25.25 0.36
N ASN A 82 4.44 25.96 -0.21
CA ASN A 82 5.70 25.35 -0.66
C ASN A 82 6.40 24.42 0.37
N GLU A 83 6.20 24.64 1.67
CA GLU A 83 6.83 23.88 2.76
C GLU A 83 5.85 23.14 3.67
N ALA A 84 4.57 23.51 3.68
CA ALA A 84 3.56 22.95 4.56
C ALA A 84 2.25 22.67 3.82
N LEU A 85 1.60 21.56 4.13
CA LEU A 85 0.34 21.16 3.53
C LEU A 85 -0.71 21.01 4.63
N GLN A 86 -1.82 21.71 4.50
CA GLN A 86 -2.96 21.56 5.38
C GLN A 86 -4.04 20.71 4.71
N LEU A 87 -4.50 19.67 5.41
CA LEU A 87 -5.62 18.82 4.99
C LEU A 87 -6.74 18.99 6.01
N ILE A 88 -7.92 19.32 5.52
CA ILE A 88 -9.13 19.40 6.33
C ILE A 88 -10.05 18.26 5.91
N LEU A 89 -10.37 17.39 6.86
CA LEU A 89 -11.37 16.34 6.69
C LEU A 89 -12.69 16.82 7.29
N LYS A 90 -13.74 16.85 6.48
CA LYS A 90 -15.10 17.18 6.90
C LYS A 90 -15.96 15.93 6.76
N SER A 91 -16.46 15.46 7.89
CA SER A 91 -17.39 14.35 7.97
C SER A 91 -18.72 14.83 8.54
N GLN A 92 -19.82 14.29 8.01
CA GLN A 92 -21.13 14.48 8.59
C GLN A 92 -21.58 13.15 9.21
N LYS A 93 -21.32 12.99 10.51
CA LYS A 93 -21.85 11.87 11.29
C LYS A 93 -23.15 12.33 11.97
N SER A 94 -24.26 11.75 11.52
CA SER A 94 -25.61 12.06 12.01
C SER A 94 -25.97 13.54 11.86
N GLU A 95 -26.44 14.22 12.91
CA GLU A 95 -26.82 15.64 12.89
C GLU A 95 -25.62 16.60 13.04
N PHE A 96 -24.41 16.07 13.26
CA PHE A 96 -23.24 16.87 13.57
C PHE A 96 -22.21 16.85 12.44
N LYS A 97 -21.62 18.02 12.20
CA LYS A 97 -20.48 18.18 11.30
C LYS A 97 -19.21 18.10 12.14
N ILE A 98 -18.38 17.13 11.83
CA ILE A 98 -17.06 16.93 12.44
C ILE A 98 -16.03 17.44 11.45
N GLU A 99 -15.16 18.33 11.92
CA GLU A 99 -14.03 18.82 11.16
C GLU A 99 -12.73 18.41 11.85
N PHE A 100 -11.78 17.86 11.10
CA PHE A 100 -10.43 17.61 11.58
C PHE A 100 -9.40 18.24 10.66
N ARG A 101 -8.42 18.93 11.23
CA ARG A 101 -7.35 19.60 10.47
C ARG A 101 -6.01 18.95 10.76
N PHE A 102 -5.32 18.54 9.71
CA PHE A 102 -3.95 18.10 9.73
C PHE A 102 -3.05 19.17 9.13
N ASN A 103 -1.91 19.40 9.77
CA ASN A 103 -0.89 20.35 9.33
C ASN A 103 0.39 19.56 9.11
N PHE A 104 0.65 19.19 7.87
CA PHE A 104 1.80 18.39 7.52
C PHE A 104 3.00 19.25 7.15
N GLU A 105 4.18 18.77 7.53
CA GLU A 105 5.45 19.33 7.09
C GLU A 105 6.00 18.49 5.93
N LYS A 106 6.58 19.16 4.94
CA LYS A 106 7.18 18.48 3.80
C LYS A 106 8.38 17.65 4.27
N ALA A 107 8.35 16.36 4.03
CA ALA A 107 9.46 15.48 4.43
C ALA A 107 10.58 15.49 3.37
N SER A 108 11.75 14.97 3.77
CA SER A 108 12.89 14.84 2.88
C SER A 108 12.68 13.78 1.79
N SER A 109 13.42 13.90 0.69
CA SER A 109 13.44 12.87 -0.36
C SER A 109 13.87 11.50 0.16
N ASP A 110 14.72 11.44 1.20
CA ASP A 110 15.10 10.19 1.85
C ASP A 110 13.91 9.52 2.56
N ALA A 111 13.02 10.31 3.16
CA ALA A 111 11.80 9.79 3.77
C ALA A 111 10.84 9.25 2.71
N PHE A 112 10.73 9.93 1.56
CA PHE A 112 9.96 9.44 0.42
C PHE A 112 10.52 8.11 -0.13
N LEU A 113 11.85 8.03 -0.27
CA LEU A 113 12.53 6.83 -0.71
C LEU A 113 12.21 5.65 0.21
N LYS A 114 12.33 5.85 1.53
CA LYS A 114 12.10 4.80 2.54
C LYS A 114 10.64 4.37 2.65
N GLU A 115 9.68 5.30 2.66
CA GLU A 115 8.28 4.98 2.94
C GLU A 115 7.46 4.59 1.70
N ILE A 116 7.88 5.02 0.50
CA ILE A 116 7.16 4.74 -0.75
C ILE A 116 7.99 3.88 -1.69
N THR A 117 9.18 4.35 -2.06
CA THR A 117 9.93 3.75 -3.18
C THR A 117 10.50 2.38 -2.83
N VAL A 118 11.05 2.21 -1.63
CA VAL A 118 11.62 0.93 -1.18
C VAL A 118 10.53 -0.15 -1.10
N PRO A 119 9.39 0.06 -0.43
CA PRO A 119 8.29 -0.90 -0.43
C PRO A 119 7.75 -1.22 -1.83
N LEU A 120 7.69 -0.22 -2.72
CA LEU A 120 7.24 -0.42 -4.09
C LEU A 120 8.20 -1.34 -4.87
N ILE A 121 9.52 -1.11 -4.78
CA ILE A 121 10.54 -1.94 -5.45
C ILE A 121 10.47 -3.40 -4.94
N GLN A 122 10.30 -3.58 -3.63
CA GLN A 122 10.14 -4.91 -3.04
C GLN A 122 8.85 -5.60 -3.49
N THR A 123 7.74 -4.86 -3.59
CA THR A 123 6.47 -5.37 -4.10
C THR A 123 6.61 -5.81 -5.55
N VAL A 124 7.26 -5.01 -6.39
CA VAL A 124 7.53 -5.37 -7.79
C VAL A 124 8.36 -6.64 -7.88
N LYS A 125 9.42 -6.77 -7.08
CA LYS A 125 10.21 -8.01 -7.01
C LYS A 125 9.35 -9.22 -6.65
N HIS A 126 8.54 -9.08 -5.60
CA HIS A 126 7.69 -10.16 -5.12
C HIS A 126 6.71 -10.62 -6.22
N LEU A 127 6.12 -9.66 -6.95
CA LEU A 127 5.25 -9.96 -8.09
C LEU A 127 6.00 -10.64 -9.24
N GLU A 128 7.21 -10.20 -9.56
CA GLU A 128 8.05 -10.86 -10.58
C GLU A 128 8.40 -12.30 -10.19
N ASP A 129 8.72 -12.54 -8.91
CA ASP A 129 9.04 -13.88 -8.41
C ASP A 129 7.80 -14.78 -8.40
N GLN A 130 6.63 -14.25 -8.01
CA GLN A 130 5.35 -14.96 -8.12
C GLN A 130 5.00 -15.29 -9.58
N GLN A 131 5.20 -14.35 -10.51
CA GLN A 131 4.96 -14.57 -11.93
C GLN A 131 5.83 -15.71 -12.47
N LYS A 132 7.13 -15.72 -12.13
CA LYS A 132 8.04 -16.82 -12.50
C LYS A 132 7.59 -18.15 -11.90
N MET A 133 7.18 -18.16 -10.64
CA MET A 133 6.67 -19.36 -9.98
C MET A 133 5.44 -19.92 -10.70
N LEU A 134 4.48 -19.06 -11.06
CA LEU A 134 3.28 -19.44 -11.78
C LEU A 134 3.59 -19.96 -13.18
N CYS A 135 4.48 -19.31 -13.93
CA CYS A 135 4.90 -19.78 -15.26
C CYS A 135 5.54 -21.17 -15.18
N ASN A 136 6.40 -21.41 -14.19
CA ASN A 136 6.99 -22.72 -13.94
C ASN A 136 5.94 -23.78 -13.59
N LEU A 137 4.90 -23.42 -12.82
CA LEU A 137 3.82 -24.33 -12.46
C LEU A 137 2.97 -24.70 -13.68
N ILE A 138 2.68 -23.73 -14.56
CA ILE A 138 1.99 -23.98 -15.83
C ILE A 138 2.82 -24.90 -16.72
N HIS A 139 4.12 -24.66 -16.89
CA HIS A 139 5.00 -25.57 -17.65
C HIS A 139 5.10 -26.98 -17.08
N ARG A 140 4.99 -27.14 -15.76
CA ARG A 140 4.90 -28.47 -15.13
C ARG A 140 3.57 -29.15 -15.48
N LYS A 141 2.46 -28.40 -15.48
CA LYS A 141 1.15 -28.92 -15.86
C LYS A 141 1.06 -29.26 -17.35
N ASP A 142 1.64 -28.47 -18.23
CA ASP A 142 1.73 -28.80 -19.66
C ASP A 142 2.47 -30.11 -19.89
N ARG A 143 3.58 -30.35 -19.18
CA ARG A 143 4.31 -31.64 -19.25
C ARG A 143 3.49 -32.82 -18.74
N GLU A 144 2.77 -32.65 -17.63
CA GLU A 144 1.86 -33.66 -17.09
C GLU A 144 0.74 -34.01 -18.09
N LEU A 145 0.19 -33.00 -18.78
CA LEU A 145 -0.81 -33.19 -19.84
C LEU A 145 -0.23 -33.86 -21.09
N GLU A 146 1.00 -33.51 -21.49
CA GLU A 146 1.71 -34.16 -22.60
C GLU A 146 1.97 -35.65 -22.28
N GLU A 147 2.40 -35.96 -21.05
CA GLU A 147 2.60 -37.34 -20.58
C GLU A 147 1.29 -38.13 -20.55
N TYR A 148 0.20 -37.54 -20.04
CA TYR A 148 -1.14 -38.15 -20.04
C TYR A 148 -1.62 -38.49 -21.47
N LYS A 149 -1.43 -37.56 -22.42
CA LYS A 149 -1.75 -37.77 -23.84
C LYS A 149 -0.92 -38.89 -24.47
N LEU A 150 0.35 -39.03 -24.09
CA LEU A 150 1.25 -40.07 -24.60
C LEU A 150 0.91 -41.46 -24.05
N GLU A 151 0.53 -41.56 -22.78
CA GLU A 151 0.37 -42.86 -22.11
C GLU A 151 -0.93 -43.58 -22.41
N LYS A 152 -2.09 -42.88 -22.48
CA LYS A 152 -3.43 -43.42 -22.93
C LYS A 152 -4.65 -42.50 -22.69
N GLY A 153 -4.46 -41.23 -22.36
CA GLY A 153 -5.54 -40.33 -21.97
C GLY A 153 -6.20 -39.59 -23.13
N GLU A 154 -7.39 -40.01 -23.57
CA GLU A 154 -8.29 -39.13 -24.33
C GLU A 154 -9.14 -38.32 -23.34
N ILE A 155 -9.04 -36.99 -23.43
CA ILE A 155 -9.88 -36.09 -22.64
C ILE A 155 -11.27 -36.13 -23.27
N SER A 156 -12.28 -36.58 -22.52
CA SER A 156 -13.65 -36.78 -23.03
C SER A 156 -14.42 -35.49 -23.32
N ARG A 157 -13.87 -34.34 -22.92
CA ARG A 157 -14.48 -33.01 -22.97
C ARG A 157 -13.53 -32.05 -23.67
N ASP A 158 -13.82 -31.73 -24.92
CA ASP A 158 -12.98 -30.87 -25.76
C ASP A 158 -12.80 -29.45 -25.18
N ASP A 159 -13.74 -28.98 -24.37
CA ASP A 159 -13.68 -27.68 -23.66
C ASP A 159 -12.64 -27.62 -22.53
N LEU A 160 -12.10 -28.77 -22.10
CA LEU A 160 -11.04 -28.86 -21.09
C LEU A 160 -9.63 -28.91 -21.68
N ILE A 161 -9.50 -28.96 -23.02
CA ILE A 161 -8.21 -29.02 -23.70
C ILE A 161 -7.62 -27.61 -23.74
N THR A 162 -6.54 -27.39 -22.99
CA THR A 162 -5.79 -26.13 -23.01
C THR A 162 -4.70 -26.18 -24.08
N ASP A 163 -4.47 -25.04 -24.73
CA ASP A 163 -3.29 -24.83 -25.57
C ASP A 163 -2.03 -24.81 -24.70
N LYS A 164 -0.89 -25.18 -25.30
CA LYS A 164 0.40 -25.13 -24.64
C LYS A 164 0.74 -23.69 -24.27
N PHE A 165 1.18 -23.47 -23.04
CA PHE A 165 1.52 -22.14 -22.57
C PHE A 165 2.73 -21.57 -23.30
N ASP A 166 2.58 -20.36 -23.81
CA ASP A 166 3.62 -19.57 -24.46
C ASP A 166 3.99 -18.36 -23.60
N GLU A 167 5.17 -18.44 -22.96
CA GLU A 167 5.70 -17.40 -22.07
C GLU A 167 5.97 -16.08 -22.82
N SER A 168 6.13 -16.10 -24.14
CA SER A 168 6.39 -14.89 -24.94
C SER A 168 5.20 -13.92 -24.95
N LEU A 169 3.98 -14.42 -24.73
CA LEU A 169 2.77 -13.61 -24.63
C LEU A 169 2.73 -12.80 -23.33
N VAL A 170 3.31 -13.36 -22.27
CA VAL A 170 3.43 -12.72 -20.95
C VAL A 170 4.58 -11.70 -20.94
N ASN A 171 5.61 -11.93 -21.76
CA ASN A 171 6.79 -11.08 -21.88
C ASN A 171 6.67 -9.96 -22.94
N LYS A 172 5.47 -9.69 -23.47
CA LYS A 172 5.23 -8.48 -24.29
C LYS A 172 5.24 -7.25 -23.40
N ILE A 173 6.43 -6.75 -23.14
CA ILE A 173 6.71 -5.68 -22.20
C ILE A 173 6.76 -4.35 -22.97
N ASP A 174 6.05 -3.34 -22.47
CA ASP A 174 6.18 -1.95 -22.92
C ASP A 174 7.46 -1.35 -22.31
N ASP A 175 8.27 -0.66 -23.12
CA ASP A 175 9.55 -0.04 -22.74
C ASP A 175 9.43 0.94 -21.56
N ARG A 176 8.20 1.39 -21.25
CA ARG A 176 7.89 2.27 -20.11
C ARG A 176 7.74 1.55 -18.78
N THR A 177 7.68 0.22 -18.77
CA THR A 177 7.47 -0.57 -17.55
C THR A 177 8.80 -1.08 -16.98
N MET A 178 8.92 -1.11 -15.66
CA MET A 178 10.16 -1.56 -14.97
C MET A 178 10.22 -3.09 -14.81
N MET A 179 9.58 -3.84 -15.71
CA MET A 179 9.52 -5.31 -15.64
C MET A 179 10.89 -5.92 -15.94
N ASN A 180 11.28 -6.91 -15.15
CA ASN A 180 12.56 -7.63 -15.18
C ASN A 180 13.79 -6.78 -14.84
N VAL A 181 13.64 -5.49 -14.50
CA VAL A 181 14.74 -4.61 -14.10
C VAL A 181 15.31 -5.05 -12.76
N PHE A 182 14.43 -5.41 -11.83
CA PHE A 182 14.83 -5.74 -10.47
C PHE A 182 15.08 -7.24 -10.30
N GLY A 183 14.24 -8.14 -10.81
CA GLY A 183 14.38 -9.59 -10.62
C GLY A 183 15.59 -10.24 -11.31
N SER A 184 16.30 -9.54 -12.19
CA SER A 184 17.42 -10.11 -12.98
C SER A 184 18.80 -9.84 -12.37
N SER A 185 18.95 -8.77 -11.60
CA SER A 185 20.25 -8.28 -11.14
C SER A 185 20.50 -8.61 -9.68
N LYS A 186 21.29 -9.66 -9.42
CA LYS A 186 21.69 -10.04 -8.05
C LYS A 186 22.55 -8.97 -7.38
N SER A 187 23.39 -8.26 -8.13
CA SER A 187 24.24 -7.20 -7.59
C SER A 187 23.42 -6.00 -7.12
N PHE A 188 22.36 -5.63 -7.86
CA PHE A 188 21.41 -4.60 -7.43
C PHE A 188 20.80 -4.95 -6.08
N TRP A 189 20.25 -6.17 -5.94
CA TRP A 189 19.60 -6.58 -4.68
C TRP A 189 20.56 -6.66 -3.51
N ASN A 190 21.78 -7.15 -3.71
CA ASN A 190 22.77 -7.18 -2.63
C ASN A 190 23.06 -5.77 -2.12
N SER A 191 23.30 -4.81 -3.02
CA SER A 191 23.53 -3.41 -2.62
C SER A 191 22.27 -2.74 -2.06
N PHE A 192 21.09 -3.07 -2.57
CA PHE A 192 19.82 -2.53 -2.09
C PHE A 192 19.50 -3.00 -0.67
N VAL A 193 19.69 -4.29 -0.38
CA VAL A 193 19.50 -4.87 0.95
C VAL A 193 20.56 -4.34 1.93
N GLU A 194 21.81 -4.18 1.50
CA GLU A 194 22.85 -3.55 2.33
C GLU A 194 22.53 -2.09 2.72
N GLN A 195 21.88 -1.33 1.83
CA GLN A 195 21.59 0.09 2.06
C GLN A 195 20.25 0.36 2.75
N HIS A 196 19.24 -0.47 2.51
CA HIS A 196 17.87 -0.22 2.95
C HIS A 196 17.27 -1.31 3.85
N GLY A 197 18.00 -2.40 4.08
CA GLY A 197 17.53 -3.55 4.85
C GLY A 197 16.54 -4.43 4.06
N ASP A 198 16.35 -5.67 4.53
CA ASP A 198 15.37 -6.58 3.94
C ASP A 198 14.02 -6.42 4.66
N ILE A 199 13.08 -5.70 4.02
CA ILE A 199 11.71 -5.56 4.57
C ILE A 199 10.85 -6.77 4.19
N ALA A 200 11.31 -7.63 3.26
CA ALA A 200 10.58 -8.86 2.92
C ALA A 200 10.50 -9.83 4.12
N ALA A 201 11.54 -9.85 4.96
CA ALA A 201 11.55 -10.58 6.24
C ALA A 201 10.40 -10.14 7.17
N THR A 202 10.03 -8.85 7.16
CA THR A 202 8.94 -8.32 7.98
C THR A 202 7.56 -8.77 7.50
N PHE A 203 7.38 -9.07 6.21
CA PHE A 203 6.12 -9.61 5.68
C PHE A 203 5.94 -11.09 5.99
N GLU A 204 7.01 -11.90 5.96
CA GLU A 204 6.97 -13.29 6.40
C GLU A 204 6.70 -13.38 7.92
N GLU A 205 7.38 -12.55 8.74
CA GLU A 205 7.14 -12.47 10.19
C GLU A 205 5.69 -12.08 10.54
N LEU A 206 5.11 -11.08 9.84
CA LEU A 206 3.71 -10.67 10.02
C LEU A 206 2.68 -11.70 9.54
N SER A 207 3.08 -12.58 8.60
CA SER A 207 2.22 -13.67 8.12
C SER A 207 2.25 -14.87 9.08
N GLU A 208 3.39 -15.14 9.71
CA GLU A 208 3.55 -16.21 10.71
C GLU A 208 2.85 -15.85 12.04
N GLU A 209 2.92 -14.60 12.49
CA GLU A 209 2.20 -14.13 13.69
C GLU A 209 0.67 -14.24 13.54
N ARG A 210 0.12 -13.93 12.36
CA ARG A 210 -1.32 -14.08 12.08
C ARG A 210 -1.82 -15.52 12.06
N SER A 211 -0.95 -16.49 11.76
CA SER A 211 -1.27 -17.92 11.83
C SER A 211 -1.17 -18.51 13.24
N LEU A 212 -0.52 -17.82 14.18
CA LEU A 212 -0.38 -18.26 15.57
C LEU A 212 -1.50 -17.73 16.49
N GLU A 213 -2.19 -16.66 16.11
CA GLU A 213 -3.36 -16.12 16.84
C GLU A 213 -4.69 -16.83 16.50
N SER A 214 -4.68 -17.77 15.54
CA SER A 214 -5.84 -18.58 15.17
C SER A 214 -5.77 -20.01 15.73
N TYR A 215 -5.66 -20.15 17.06
CA TYR A 215 -5.84 -21.42 17.77
C TYR A 215 -6.58 -21.22 19.09
#